data_AF-A0A7C8B4T7-F1
#
_entry.id   AF-A0A7C8B4T7-F1
#
_cell.length_a   1.000
_cell.length_b   1.000
_cell.length_c   1.000
_cell.angle_alpha   90.00
_cell.angle_beta   90.00
_cell.angle_gamma   90.00
#
_symmetry.space_group_name_H-M   'P 1'
#
loop_
_entity.id
_entity.type
_entity.pdbx_description
1 polymer ?
#
loop_
_entity_poly.entity_id
_entity_poly.type
_entity_poly.pdbx_seq_one_letter_code
_entity_poly.pdbx_strand_id
1 'polypeptide(L)'
;MRFLPKANPLYEKISASNIVVPDVLEKLGKGGFTGYLSHSAGQFEFYCAFAEGKLICTFSSDGQREKSGFEALVQLFDSVLSVGGEVNVYRMTADLAVCVHALLAGTQLFSGEEVRQVDIKGILNRLKVEGIQGAVHFYTPERAALIFYKNGAPIGFYHDQSNAIESSAREAQAVAVIPGARVTVCTTKPIDELMQYDLLQMVNLAKLWEAAQSRNAAFRQKIELKVAHNTSVPDAKLLRELVEDLEEVASAYLSRAGREMVANRISEGGGPALLCEDSSREQFLRLLETDSRGIDDQARIEEMIDLMRSEIVGRLAA
;
A
#
# COMPACT_ATOMS: atom_id res chain seq x y z
N MET A 1 -0.60 3.40 -10.32
CA MET A 1 0.74 3.24 -10.90
C MET A 1 1.03 4.22 -12.00
N ARG A 2 2.03 5.09 -11.79
CA ARG A 2 2.55 5.96 -12.84
C ARG A 2 3.29 5.13 -13.90
N PHE A 3 3.03 5.42 -15.17
CA PHE A 3 3.67 4.75 -16.28
C PHE A 3 5.05 5.38 -16.56
N LEU A 4 6.11 4.69 -16.15
CA LEU A 4 7.51 5.09 -16.37
C LEU A 4 8.25 4.02 -17.18
N PRO A 5 9.30 4.41 -17.93
CA PRO A 5 10.08 3.47 -18.71
C PRO A 5 10.91 2.54 -17.82
N LYS A 6 10.58 1.24 -17.83
CA LYS A 6 11.33 0.19 -17.11
C LYS A 6 12.54 -0.34 -17.90
N ALA A 7 13.07 0.47 -18.82
CA ALA A 7 14.17 0.06 -19.68
C ALA A 7 15.46 -0.11 -18.86
N ASN A 8 16.21 -1.17 -19.15
CA ASN A 8 17.53 -1.46 -18.56
C ASN A 8 17.49 -1.56 -17.01
N PRO A 9 16.81 -2.59 -16.47
CA PRO A 9 16.78 -2.84 -15.04
C PRO A 9 18.17 -3.14 -14.49
N LEU A 10 18.55 -2.45 -13.41
CA LEU A 10 19.77 -2.72 -12.67
C LEU A 10 19.50 -3.67 -11.50
N TYR A 11 18.39 -3.44 -10.80
CA TYR A 11 17.89 -4.29 -9.72
C TYR A 11 16.37 -4.30 -9.73
N GLU A 12 15.75 -5.46 -9.53
CA GLU A 12 14.29 -5.58 -9.49
C GLU A 12 13.85 -6.49 -8.34
N LYS A 13 12.64 -6.25 -7.85
CA LYS A 13 11.94 -7.03 -6.83
C LYS A 13 12.76 -7.24 -5.55
N ILE A 14 13.55 -6.23 -5.17
CA ILE A 14 14.25 -6.26 -3.89
C ILE A 14 13.23 -6.01 -2.79
N SER A 15 13.12 -6.92 -1.83
CA SER A 15 12.30 -6.68 -0.64
C SER A 15 12.87 -5.51 0.16
N ALA A 16 12.06 -4.47 0.35
CA ALA A 16 12.46 -3.26 1.07
C ALA A 16 12.81 -3.56 2.55
N SER A 17 12.25 -4.62 3.13
CA SER A 17 12.53 -5.07 4.49
C SER A 17 13.93 -5.67 4.66
N ASN A 18 14.58 -6.07 3.57
CA ASN A 18 15.90 -6.71 3.58
C ASN A 18 17.05 -5.73 3.34
N ILE A 19 16.75 -4.45 3.17
CA ILE A 19 17.74 -3.41 2.86
C ILE A 19 17.55 -2.19 3.75
N VAL A 20 18.64 -1.45 3.96
CA VAL A 20 18.59 -0.12 4.57
C VAL A 20 18.43 0.88 3.43
N VAL A 21 17.19 1.32 3.19
CA VAL A 21 16.85 2.22 2.06
C VAL A 21 17.69 3.51 2.03
N PRO A 22 17.95 4.20 3.16
CA PRO A 22 18.88 5.33 3.19
C PRO A 22 20.25 5.01 2.57
N ASP A 23 20.85 3.88 2.95
CA ASP A 23 22.16 3.47 2.44
C ASP A 23 22.14 3.20 0.94
N VAL A 24 21.02 2.67 0.42
CA VAL A 24 20.84 2.47 -1.02
C VAL A 24 20.82 3.82 -1.74
N LEU A 25 20.05 4.78 -1.25
CA LEU A 25 20.00 6.13 -1.83
C LEU A 25 21.37 6.81 -1.80
N GLU A 26 22.11 6.69 -0.69
CA GLU A 26 23.48 7.22 -0.59
C GLU A 26 24.45 6.54 -1.56
N LYS A 27 24.37 5.22 -1.72
CA LYS A 27 25.22 4.46 -2.66
C LYS A 27 24.94 4.86 -4.10
N LEU A 28 23.67 5.03 -4.47
CA LEU A 28 23.30 5.53 -5.79
C LEU A 28 23.88 6.92 -6.02
N GLY A 29 23.80 7.82 -5.03
CA GLY A 29 24.35 9.15 -5.13
C GLY A 29 25.88 9.17 -5.28
N LYS A 30 26.60 8.53 -4.33
CA LYS A 30 28.07 8.43 -4.34
C LYS A 30 28.61 7.71 -5.58
N GLY A 31 27.83 6.78 -6.14
CA GLY A 31 28.20 6.01 -7.33
C GLY A 31 27.97 6.73 -8.67
N GLY A 32 27.49 7.98 -8.66
CA GLY A 32 27.22 8.72 -9.91
C GLY A 32 26.04 8.16 -10.70
N PHE A 33 25.08 7.51 -10.02
CA PHE A 33 23.97 6.84 -10.68
C PHE A 33 23.11 7.80 -11.52
N THR A 34 22.62 7.31 -12.66
CA THR A 34 21.67 8.03 -13.53
C THR A 34 20.53 7.09 -13.89
N GLY A 35 19.30 7.47 -13.56
CA GLY A 35 18.16 6.58 -13.58
C GLY A 35 17.09 6.96 -12.57
N TYR A 36 16.22 6.00 -12.24
CA TYR A 36 15.30 6.17 -11.12
C TYR A 36 15.22 4.90 -10.27
N LEU A 37 14.83 5.09 -9.02
CA LEU A 37 14.39 4.04 -8.11
C LEU A 37 12.89 4.18 -7.90
N SER A 38 12.18 3.06 -7.90
CA SER A 38 10.76 2.99 -7.52
C SER A 38 10.57 2.06 -6.34
N HIS A 39 9.69 2.45 -5.42
CA HIS A 39 9.17 1.60 -4.36
C HIS A 39 7.66 1.46 -4.49
N SER A 40 7.14 0.27 -4.22
CA SER A 40 5.71 -0.01 -4.22
C SER A 40 5.31 -0.91 -3.06
N ALA A 41 4.25 -0.53 -2.36
CA ALA A 41 3.65 -1.29 -1.27
C ALA A 41 2.12 -1.09 -1.24
N GLY A 42 1.36 -2.07 -1.75
CA GLY A 42 -0.10 -1.96 -1.86
C GLY A 42 -0.50 -0.80 -2.78
N GLN A 43 -1.19 0.21 -2.23
CA GLN A 43 -1.56 1.43 -2.95
C GLN A 43 -0.52 2.54 -2.87
N PHE A 44 0.51 2.39 -2.03
CA PHE A 44 1.60 3.35 -1.92
C PHE A 44 2.65 3.13 -3.00
N GLU A 45 3.04 4.21 -3.64
CA GLU A 45 4.11 4.25 -4.62
C GLU A 45 5.05 5.41 -4.32
N PHE A 46 6.33 5.18 -4.51
CA PHE A 46 7.36 6.19 -4.43
C PHE A 46 8.31 6.06 -5.62
N TYR A 47 8.79 7.20 -6.10
CA TYR A 47 9.78 7.28 -7.17
C TYR A 47 10.80 8.36 -6.83
N CYS A 48 12.06 8.11 -7.15
CA CYS A 48 13.09 9.13 -7.12
C CYS A 48 14.01 9.03 -8.32
N ALA A 49 14.33 10.17 -8.92
CA ALA A 49 15.16 10.25 -10.11
C ALA A 49 16.54 10.83 -9.78
N PHE A 50 17.55 10.25 -10.40
CA PHE A 50 18.94 10.62 -10.27
C PHE A 50 19.53 10.99 -11.62
N ALA A 51 20.40 11.99 -11.62
CA ALA A 51 21.28 12.32 -12.72
C ALA A 51 22.69 12.52 -12.17
N GLU A 52 23.67 11.77 -12.70
CA GLU A 52 25.08 11.84 -12.30
C GLU A 52 25.31 11.81 -10.77
N GLY A 53 24.51 11.01 -10.06
CA GLY A 53 24.58 10.87 -8.60
C GLY A 53 23.83 11.93 -7.81
N LYS A 54 23.33 13.00 -8.44
CA LYS A 54 22.45 13.97 -7.76
C LYS A 54 21.01 13.51 -7.80
N LEU A 55 20.30 13.68 -6.68
CA LEU A 55 18.88 13.39 -6.59
C LEU A 55 18.08 14.60 -7.04
N ILE A 56 17.53 14.53 -8.25
CA ILE A 56 16.88 15.66 -8.92
C ILE A 56 15.38 15.78 -8.57
N CYS A 57 14.71 14.67 -8.24
CA CYS A 57 13.36 14.72 -7.67
C CYS A 57 12.98 13.45 -6.91
N THR A 58 11.98 13.62 -6.05
CA THR A 58 11.29 12.55 -5.34
C THR A 58 9.78 12.80 -5.45
N PHE A 59 9.02 11.73 -5.54
CA PHE A 59 7.58 11.75 -5.68
C PHE A 59 6.99 10.55 -4.95
N SER A 60 5.88 10.74 -4.25
CA SER A 60 5.08 9.63 -3.71
C SER A 60 3.59 9.86 -3.89
N SER A 61 2.85 8.77 -3.93
CA SER A 61 1.39 8.76 -3.93
C SER A 61 0.88 7.60 -3.07
N ASP A 62 -0.11 7.87 -2.24
CA ASP A 62 -0.87 6.87 -1.48
C ASP A 62 -2.24 6.59 -2.10
N GLY A 63 -2.46 7.02 -3.35
CA GLY A 63 -3.74 6.92 -4.07
C GLY A 63 -4.69 8.09 -3.82
N GLN A 64 -4.48 8.90 -2.79
CA GLN A 64 -5.30 10.09 -2.50
C GLN A 64 -4.49 11.38 -2.52
N ARG A 65 -3.24 11.33 -2.06
CA ARG A 65 -2.36 12.48 -1.91
C ARG A 65 -1.04 12.22 -2.61
N GLU A 66 -0.65 13.17 -3.43
CA GLU A 66 0.66 13.23 -4.04
C GLU A 66 1.58 14.13 -3.21
N LYS A 67 2.81 13.68 -2.96
CA LYS A 67 3.85 14.42 -2.24
C LYS A 67 5.14 14.44 -3.06
N SER A 68 5.98 15.44 -2.81
CA SER A 68 7.28 15.58 -3.49
C SER A 68 8.36 16.06 -2.52
N GLY A 69 9.61 16.01 -2.97
CA GLY A 69 10.76 16.47 -2.19
C GLY A 69 10.92 15.69 -0.88
N PHE A 70 11.17 16.42 0.20
CA PHE A 70 11.39 15.85 1.53
C PHE A 70 10.16 15.07 2.05
N GLU A 71 8.95 15.56 1.79
CA GLU A 71 7.72 14.89 2.27
C GLU A 71 7.57 13.50 1.66
N ALA A 72 7.96 13.33 0.38
CA ALA A 72 7.94 12.02 -0.27
C ALA A 72 8.95 11.05 0.34
N LEU A 73 10.15 11.52 0.72
CA LEU A 73 11.15 10.69 1.40
C LEU A 73 10.68 10.23 2.79
N VAL A 74 10.02 11.11 3.53
CA VAL A 74 9.41 10.76 4.82
C VAL A 74 8.38 9.65 4.64
N GLN A 75 7.49 9.80 3.66
CA GLN A 75 6.46 8.79 3.37
C GLN A 75 7.07 7.45 2.92
N LEU A 76 8.13 7.47 2.11
CA LEU A 76 8.85 6.26 1.73
C LEU A 76 9.32 5.49 2.97
N PHE A 77 10.00 6.17 3.90
CA PHE A 77 10.57 5.52 5.07
C PHE A 77 9.49 4.97 6.01
N ASP A 78 8.41 5.74 6.21
CA ASP A 78 7.28 5.26 6.99
C ASP A 78 6.62 4.05 6.32
N SER A 79 6.46 4.05 4.98
CA SER A 79 5.89 2.91 4.22
C SER A 79 6.75 1.65 4.32
N VAL A 80 8.07 1.78 4.12
CA VAL A 80 9.01 0.65 4.20
C VAL A 80 9.00 0.01 5.59
N LEU A 81 8.96 0.82 6.66
CA LEU A 81 8.99 0.30 8.03
C LEU A 81 7.64 -0.27 8.50
N SER A 82 6.53 0.21 7.94
CA SER A 82 5.18 -0.25 8.31
C SER A 82 4.73 -1.46 7.51
N VAL A 83 4.90 -1.44 6.18
CA VAL A 83 4.34 -2.43 5.25
C VAL A 83 5.43 -3.19 4.47
N GLY A 84 6.64 -2.64 4.37
CA GLY A 84 7.71 -3.20 3.54
C GLY A 84 7.53 -2.83 2.08
N GLY A 85 7.40 -3.83 1.20
CA GLY A 85 7.22 -3.64 -0.23
C GLY A 85 8.45 -3.98 -1.07
N GLU A 86 8.42 -3.54 -2.33
CA GLU A 86 9.45 -3.87 -3.31
C GLU A 86 10.15 -2.62 -3.82
N VAL A 87 11.47 -2.72 -4.00
CA VAL A 87 12.33 -1.69 -4.60
C VAL A 87 12.85 -2.19 -5.95
N ASN A 88 12.76 -1.31 -6.95
CA ASN A 88 13.30 -1.52 -8.28
C ASN A 88 14.17 -0.32 -8.69
N VAL A 89 15.23 -0.55 -9.44
CA VAL A 89 16.20 0.45 -9.89
C VAL A 89 16.45 0.28 -11.38
N TYR A 90 16.23 1.33 -12.15
CA TYR A 90 16.35 1.31 -13.61
C TYR A 90 17.37 2.35 -14.07
N ARG A 91 18.36 1.92 -14.84
CA ARG A 91 19.44 2.79 -15.33
C ARG A 91 19.08 3.36 -16.70
N MET A 92 19.33 4.64 -16.92
CA MET A 92 19.13 5.27 -18.23
C MET A 92 20.16 6.35 -18.52
N THR A 93 20.05 6.97 -19.69
CA THR A 93 20.83 8.15 -20.05
C THR A 93 20.37 9.36 -19.25
N ALA A 94 21.23 10.37 -19.10
CA ALA A 94 20.89 11.61 -18.40
C ALA A 94 19.65 12.29 -19.00
N ASP A 95 19.56 12.30 -20.34
CA ASP A 95 18.43 12.88 -21.06
C ASP A 95 17.09 12.18 -20.73
N LEU A 96 17.10 10.85 -20.62
CA LEU A 96 15.92 10.09 -20.22
C LEU A 96 15.56 10.29 -18.74
N ALA A 97 16.56 10.42 -17.86
CA ALA A 97 16.33 10.70 -16.44
C ALA A 97 15.61 12.05 -16.26
N VAL A 98 15.95 13.06 -17.06
CA VAL A 98 15.21 14.32 -17.08
C VAL A 98 13.79 14.15 -17.61
N CYS A 99 13.56 13.29 -18.60
CA CYS A 99 12.21 13.01 -19.05
C CYS A 99 11.37 12.28 -17.98
N VAL A 100 11.99 11.41 -17.18
CA VAL A 100 11.37 10.82 -15.99
C VAL A 100 11.04 11.89 -14.95
N HIS A 101 11.94 12.86 -14.74
CA HIS A 101 11.63 14.02 -13.91
C HIS A 101 10.39 14.77 -14.43
N ALA A 102 10.25 14.98 -15.74
CA ALA A 102 9.06 15.60 -16.32
C ALA A 102 7.78 14.83 -15.98
N LEU A 103 7.80 13.50 -16.08
CA LEU A 103 6.66 12.63 -15.72
C LEU A 103 6.35 12.65 -14.21
N LEU A 104 7.35 12.89 -13.37
CA LEU A 104 7.21 12.83 -11.91
C LEU A 104 6.85 14.17 -11.27
N ALA A 105 7.56 15.23 -11.63
CA ALA A 105 7.52 16.54 -10.99
C ALA A 105 7.51 17.69 -12.01
N GLY A 106 7.33 17.39 -13.30
CA GLY A 106 7.25 18.37 -14.36
C GLY A 106 5.94 19.17 -14.36
N THR A 107 5.91 20.20 -15.20
CA THR A 107 4.71 20.99 -15.44
C THR A 107 3.87 20.30 -16.53
N GLN A 108 2.59 20.06 -16.25
CA GLN A 108 1.67 19.53 -17.25
C GLN A 108 1.15 20.67 -18.13
N LEU A 109 1.46 20.62 -19.42
CA LEU A 109 0.86 21.51 -20.42
C LEU A 109 -0.54 21.04 -20.82
N PHE A 110 -0.73 19.71 -20.82
CA PHE A 110 -2.00 19.04 -21.09
C PHE A 110 -2.16 17.90 -20.10
N SER A 111 -3.36 17.73 -19.54
CA SER A 111 -3.62 16.78 -18.45
C SER A 111 -4.75 15.82 -18.82
N GLY A 112 -4.44 14.86 -19.69
CA GLY A 112 -5.38 13.81 -20.10
C GLY A 112 -6.47 14.29 -21.05
N GLU A 113 -6.19 15.22 -21.95
CA GLU A 113 -7.17 15.60 -22.98
C GLU A 113 -7.42 14.43 -23.94
N GLU A 114 -8.64 14.27 -24.45
CA GLU A 114 -8.91 13.26 -25.48
C GLU A 114 -8.18 13.65 -26.77
N VAL A 115 -7.40 12.72 -27.34
CA VAL A 115 -6.55 12.96 -28.51
C VAL A 115 -7.34 13.55 -29.69
N ARG A 116 -8.60 13.14 -29.87
CA ARG A 116 -9.47 13.61 -30.95
C ARG A 116 -9.92 15.06 -30.80
N GLN A 117 -9.84 15.62 -29.60
CA GLN A 117 -10.31 16.96 -29.27
C GLN A 117 -9.17 17.99 -29.29
N VAL A 118 -7.92 17.56 -29.47
CA VAL A 118 -6.74 18.42 -29.46
C VAL A 118 -5.96 18.36 -30.76
N ASP A 119 -5.36 19.49 -31.16
CA ASP A 119 -4.45 19.53 -32.31
C ASP A 119 -3.07 18.96 -31.92
N ILE A 120 -2.93 17.62 -32.01
CA ILE A 120 -1.66 16.94 -31.73
C ILE A 120 -0.54 17.45 -32.63
N LYS A 121 -0.80 17.75 -33.91
CA LYS A 121 0.25 18.24 -34.82
C LYS A 121 0.75 19.60 -34.37
N GLY A 122 -0.16 20.49 -33.99
CA GLY A 122 0.17 21.78 -33.39
C GLY A 122 0.97 21.64 -32.10
N ILE A 123 0.56 20.75 -31.20
CA ILE A 123 1.29 20.46 -29.95
C ILE A 123 2.71 19.98 -30.24
N LEU A 124 2.88 18.97 -31.09
CA LEU A 124 4.20 18.42 -31.41
C LEU A 124 5.09 19.45 -32.12
N ASN A 125 4.51 20.28 -32.99
CA ASN A 125 5.24 21.37 -33.62
C ASN A 125 5.66 22.44 -32.61
N ARG A 126 4.80 22.77 -31.64
CA ARG A 126 5.13 23.68 -30.54
C ARG A 126 6.27 23.14 -29.70
N LEU A 127 6.23 21.85 -29.33
CA LEU A 127 7.35 21.20 -28.61
C LEU A 127 8.67 21.37 -29.37
N LYS A 128 8.64 21.20 -30.69
CA LYS A 128 9.80 21.38 -31.56
C LYS A 128 10.31 22.82 -31.61
N VAL A 129 9.42 23.79 -31.86
CA VAL A 129 9.78 25.21 -32.05
C VAL A 129 10.25 25.86 -30.75
N GLU A 130 9.58 25.56 -29.63
CA GLU A 130 9.93 26.10 -28.31
C GLU A 130 11.11 25.35 -27.67
N GLY A 131 11.64 24.31 -28.31
CA GLY A 131 12.76 23.54 -27.79
C GLY A 131 12.43 22.82 -26.47
N ILE A 132 11.19 22.35 -26.32
CA ILE A 132 10.71 21.80 -25.05
C ILE A 132 11.44 20.50 -24.70
N GLN A 133 11.76 20.36 -23.41
CA GLN A 133 12.27 19.14 -22.80
C GLN A 133 11.18 18.48 -21.94
N GLY A 134 10.96 17.18 -22.10
CA GLY A 134 9.91 16.48 -21.37
C GLY A 134 9.42 15.19 -22.01
N ALA A 135 8.17 14.85 -21.77
CA ALA A 135 7.56 13.62 -22.26
C ALA A 135 6.10 13.84 -22.71
N VAL A 136 5.72 13.17 -23.79
CA VAL A 136 4.33 13.04 -24.22
C VAL A 136 3.86 11.64 -23.91
N HIS A 137 2.74 11.51 -23.21
CA HIS A 137 2.14 10.25 -22.81
C HIS A 137 0.79 10.07 -23.48
N PHE A 138 0.68 9.06 -24.34
CA PHE A 138 -0.57 8.62 -24.94
C PHE A 138 -1.05 7.37 -24.20
N TYR A 139 -2.32 7.32 -23.82
CA TYR A 139 -2.85 6.18 -23.08
C TYR A 139 -4.34 5.95 -23.29
N THR A 140 -4.73 4.68 -23.16
CA THR A 140 -6.07 4.17 -22.91
C THR A 140 -6.04 3.38 -21.59
N PRO A 141 -7.16 2.81 -21.12
CA PRO A 141 -7.11 1.91 -19.96
C PRO A 141 -6.20 0.68 -20.17
N GLU A 142 -6.00 0.24 -21.41
CA GLU A 142 -5.29 -1.01 -21.75
C GLU A 142 -3.92 -0.81 -22.42
N ARG A 143 -3.69 0.33 -23.08
CA ARG A 143 -2.45 0.60 -23.82
C ARG A 143 -1.86 1.93 -23.40
N ALA A 144 -0.53 2.00 -23.36
CA ALA A 144 0.20 3.24 -23.06
C ALA A 144 1.49 3.35 -23.86
N ALA A 145 1.84 4.57 -24.24
CA ALA A 145 3.07 4.90 -24.95
C ALA A 145 3.61 6.29 -24.59
N LEU A 146 4.92 6.41 -24.56
CA LEU A 146 5.70 7.59 -24.22
C LEU A 146 6.57 8.00 -25.40
N ILE A 147 6.67 9.32 -25.61
CA ILE A 147 7.66 9.94 -26.48
C ILE A 147 8.49 10.89 -25.62
N PHE A 148 9.81 10.71 -25.61
CA PHE A 148 10.73 11.52 -24.85
C PHE A 148 11.32 12.62 -25.72
N TYR A 149 11.37 13.85 -25.21
CA TYR A 149 11.83 15.03 -25.93
C TYR A 149 13.00 15.71 -25.22
N LYS A 150 14.01 16.09 -26.00
CA LYS A 150 15.10 16.99 -25.60
C LYS A 150 15.24 18.08 -26.64
N ASN A 151 15.23 19.34 -26.20
CA ASN A 151 15.34 20.51 -27.07
C ASN A 151 14.38 20.44 -28.27
N GLY A 152 13.15 19.96 -28.03
CA GLY A 152 12.11 19.83 -29.05
C GLY A 152 12.27 18.65 -30.03
N ALA A 153 13.34 17.85 -29.92
CA ALA A 153 13.55 16.66 -30.73
C ALA A 153 13.20 15.38 -29.95
N PRO A 154 12.53 14.38 -30.58
CA PRO A 154 12.31 13.10 -29.94
C PRO A 154 13.64 12.35 -29.80
N ILE A 155 13.92 11.84 -28.60
CA ILE A 155 15.14 11.10 -28.26
C ILE A 155 14.89 9.63 -27.97
N GLY A 156 13.63 9.21 -27.87
CA GLY A 156 13.28 7.82 -27.62
C GLY A 156 11.78 7.62 -27.45
N PHE A 157 11.37 6.37 -27.60
CA PHE A 157 9.99 5.92 -27.50
C PHE A 157 9.91 4.73 -26.55
N TYR A 158 8.82 4.61 -25.80
CA TYR A 158 8.59 3.49 -24.89
C TYR A 158 7.10 3.16 -24.82
N HIS A 159 6.73 1.89 -24.78
CA HIS A 159 5.35 1.49 -24.60
C HIS A 159 5.22 0.35 -23.59
N ASP A 160 3.99 0.04 -23.23
CA ASP A 160 3.58 -0.97 -22.25
C ASP A 160 4.18 -2.38 -22.45
N GLN A 161 4.52 -2.71 -23.68
CA GLN A 161 5.11 -3.99 -24.08
C GLN A 161 6.62 -3.89 -24.39
N SER A 162 7.21 -2.70 -24.28
CA SER A 162 8.65 -2.50 -24.51
C SER A 162 9.46 -2.98 -23.31
N ASN A 163 10.59 -3.63 -23.60
CA ASN A 163 11.64 -3.90 -22.61
C ASN A 163 12.83 -2.93 -22.73
N ALA A 164 12.80 -2.03 -23.71
CA ALA A 164 13.88 -1.10 -24.02
C ALA A 164 13.33 0.21 -24.59
N ILE A 165 14.18 1.23 -24.70
CA ILE A 165 13.85 2.48 -25.38
C ILE A 165 14.01 2.26 -26.89
N GLU A 166 12.96 2.55 -27.63
CA GLU A 166 12.91 2.39 -29.08
C GLU A 166 13.26 3.69 -29.81
N SER A 167 13.60 3.56 -31.08
CA SER A 167 13.87 4.69 -31.99
C SER A 167 12.68 5.02 -32.91
N SER A 168 11.55 4.33 -32.77
CA SER A 168 10.39 4.44 -33.66
C SER A 168 9.14 4.94 -32.93
N ALA A 169 8.42 5.86 -33.56
CA ALA A 169 7.15 6.40 -33.03
C ALA A 169 5.93 5.50 -33.31
N ARG A 170 6.10 4.34 -33.97
CA ARG A 170 4.99 3.55 -34.53
C ARG A 170 3.97 3.16 -33.46
N GLU A 171 4.41 2.66 -32.31
CA GLU A 171 3.50 2.25 -31.25
C GLU A 171 2.82 3.44 -30.57
N ALA A 172 3.53 4.56 -30.37
CA ALA A 172 2.92 5.78 -29.86
C ALA A 172 1.80 6.30 -30.77
N GLN A 173 2.01 6.26 -32.10
CA GLN A 173 0.99 6.60 -33.09
C GLN A 173 -0.17 5.61 -33.07
N ALA A 174 0.11 4.32 -32.93
CA ALA A 174 -0.92 3.28 -32.84
C ALA A 174 -1.82 3.48 -31.61
N VAL A 175 -1.26 3.83 -30.45
CA VAL A 175 -2.03 4.13 -29.24
C VAL A 175 -2.85 5.42 -29.42
N ALA A 176 -2.29 6.46 -30.02
CA ALA A 176 -2.96 7.74 -30.19
C ALA A 176 -4.22 7.69 -31.07
N VAL A 177 -4.34 6.71 -31.99
CA VAL A 177 -5.53 6.57 -32.87
C VAL A 177 -6.64 5.71 -32.25
N ILE A 178 -6.40 5.07 -31.11
CA ILE A 178 -7.42 4.25 -30.42
C ILE A 178 -8.58 5.17 -29.96
N PRO A 179 -9.86 4.79 -30.17
CA PRO A 179 -10.98 5.55 -29.64
C PRO A 179 -10.87 5.76 -28.12
N GLY A 180 -11.06 6.99 -27.66
CA GLY A 180 -10.92 7.33 -26.23
C GLY A 180 -9.47 7.48 -25.75
N ALA A 181 -8.47 7.40 -26.63
CA ALA A 181 -7.10 7.71 -26.26
C ALA A 181 -6.97 9.13 -25.71
N ARG A 182 -6.20 9.25 -24.63
CA ARG A 182 -5.92 10.51 -23.93
C ARG A 182 -4.45 10.85 -24.06
N VAL A 183 -4.15 12.15 -23.99
CA VAL A 183 -2.78 12.67 -24.05
C VAL A 183 -2.48 13.55 -22.84
N THR A 184 -1.31 13.31 -22.25
CA THR A 184 -0.70 14.18 -21.25
C THR A 184 0.65 14.63 -21.78
N VAL A 185 0.95 15.92 -21.64
CA VAL A 185 2.25 16.49 -22.03
C VAL A 185 2.88 17.09 -20.79
N CYS A 186 4.00 16.52 -20.39
CA CYS A 186 4.78 16.99 -19.25
C CYS A 186 6.05 17.64 -19.75
N THR A 187 6.38 18.81 -19.19
CA THR A 187 7.61 19.54 -19.49
C THR A 187 8.44 19.72 -18.25
N THR A 188 9.73 19.99 -18.46
CA THR A 188 10.63 20.23 -17.35
C THR A 188 11.78 21.15 -17.75
N LYS A 189 12.51 21.58 -16.73
CA LYS A 189 13.69 22.41 -16.87
C LYS A 189 14.85 21.60 -17.47
N PRO A 190 15.82 22.26 -18.12
CA PRO A 190 17.05 21.63 -18.56
C PRO A 190 17.80 20.95 -17.41
N ILE A 191 18.62 19.96 -17.75
CA ILE A 191 19.38 19.19 -16.76
C ILE A 191 20.24 20.08 -15.87
N ASP A 192 20.88 21.10 -16.43
CA ASP A 192 21.77 22.00 -15.70
C ASP A 192 21.05 22.74 -14.57
N GLU A 193 19.79 23.12 -14.78
CA GLU A 193 18.94 23.74 -13.75
C GLU A 193 18.50 22.73 -12.69
N LEU A 194 18.10 21.52 -13.10
CA LEU A 194 17.69 20.47 -12.17
C LEU A 194 18.85 20.04 -11.27
N MET A 195 20.06 20.03 -11.82
CA MET A 195 21.29 19.65 -11.14
C MET A 195 21.87 20.74 -10.24
N GLN A 196 21.28 21.94 -10.20
CA GLN A 196 21.66 22.99 -9.23
C GLN A 196 21.36 22.58 -7.79
N TYR A 197 20.34 21.74 -7.62
CA TYR A 197 19.93 21.24 -6.31
C TYR A 197 20.15 19.74 -6.26
N ASP A 198 20.76 19.27 -5.17
CA ASP A 198 20.87 17.85 -4.86
C ASP A 198 20.08 17.58 -3.59
N LEU A 199 18.89 16.99 -3.75
CA LEU A 199 18.02 16.70 -2.61
C LEU A 199 18.70 15.78 -1.59
N LEU A 200 19.65 14.93 -2.00
CA LEU A 200 20.42 14.11 -1.05
C LEU A 200 21.31 14.94 -0.15
N GLN A 201 21.87 16.04 -0.64
CA GLN A 201 22.73 16.92 0.17
C GLN A 201 21.92 17.88 1.03
N MET A 202 20.69 18.17 0.64
CA MET A 202 19.78 19.05 1.39
C MET A 202 19.10 18.35 2.57
N VAL A 203 19.19 17.01 2.65
CA VAL A 203 18.43 16.20 3.61
C VAL A 203 19.35 15.25 4.36
N ASN A 204 19.16 15.14 5.68
CA ASN A 204 19.82 14.12 6.48
C ASN A 204 18.99 12.83 6.48
N LEU A 205 19.31 11.90 5.57
CA LEU A 205 18.58 10.64 5.42
C LEU A 205 18.61 9.79 6.70
N ALA A 206 19.72 9.76 7.42
CA ALA A 206 19.86 9.01 8.67
C ALA A 206 18.86 9.51 9.72
N LYS A 207 18.79 10.82 9.96
CA LYS A 207 17.83 11.41 10.91
C LYS A 207 16.39 11.17 10.50
N LEU A 208 16.10 11.24 9.20
CA LEU A 208 14.76 10.94 8.70
C LEU A 208 14.35 9.49 8.98
N TRP A 209 15.29 8.57 8.77
CA TRP A 209 15.08 7.15 9.00
C TRP A 209 14.93 6.83 10.49
N GLU A 210 15.76 7.39 11.36
CA GLU A 210 15.63 7.28 12.82
C GLU A 210 14.27 7.80 13.32
N ALA A 211 13.83 8.94 12.79
CA ALA A 211 12.52 9.50 13.12
C ALA A 211 11.39 8.57 12.67
N ALA A 212 11.50 7.96 11.48
CA ALA A 212 10.53 6.99 10.97
C ALA A 212 10.49 5.71 11.81
N GLN A 213 11.65 5.18 12.21
CA GLN A 213 11.75 4.04 13.14
C GLN A 213 11.07 4.35 14.47
N SER A 214 11.33 5.52 15.04
CA SER A 214 10.74 5.94 16.31
C SER A 214 9.21 6.05 16.22
N ARG A 215 8.68 6.65 15.15
CA ARG A 215 7.23 6.74 14.91
C ARG A 215 6.58 5.35 14.76
N ASN A 216 7.21 4.47 13.99
CA ASN A 216 6.70 3.12 13.74
C ASN A 216 6.78 2.23 14.98
N ALA A 217 7.84 2.33 15.77
CA ALA A 217 7.96 1.62 17.05
C ALA A 217 6.86 2.06 18.04
N ALA A 218 6.63 3.37 18.19
CA ALA A 218 5.57 3.90 19.03
C ALA A 218 4.18 3.47 18.54
N PHE A 219 3.97 3.42 17.22
CA PHE A 219 2.71 2.94 16.63
C PHE A 219 2.50 1.44 16.87
N ARG A 220 3.53 0.61 16.68
CA ARG A 220 3.49 -0.83 16.99
C ARG A 220 3.23 -1.06 18.47
N GLN A 221 3.92 -0.36 19.37
CA GLN A 221 3.67 -0.46 20.81
C GLN A 221 2.24 -0.03 21.17
N LYS A 222 1.69 1.00 20.52
CA LYS A 222 0.29 1.41 20.73
C LYS A 222 -0.71 0.38 20.21
N ILE A 223 -0.40 -0.30 19.09
CA ILE A 223 -1.21 -1.42 18.61
C ILE A 223 -1.09 -2.59 19.57
N GLU A 224 0.10 -2.97 20.00
CA GLU A 224 0.33 -4.06 20.96
C GLU A 224 -0.36 -3.78 22.30
N LEU A 225 -0.33 -2.54 22.79
CA LEU A 225 -1.06 -2.14 24.00
C LEU A 225 -2.58 -2.17 23.78
N LYS A 226 -3.07 -1.78 22.60
CA LYS A 226 -4.51 -1.85 22.26
C LYS A 226 -4.98 -3.28 22.02
N VAL A 227 -4.15 -4.12 21.42
CA VAL A 227 -4.40 -5.55 21.25
C VAL A 227 -4.34 -6.19 22.63
N ALA A 228 -3.36 -5.92 23.48
CA ALA A 228 -3.33 -6.40 24.86
C ALA A 228 -4.52 -5.90 25.70
N HIS A 229 -5.04 -4.70 25.42
CA HIS A 229 -6.25 -4.17 26.07
C HIS A 229 -7.55 -4.78 25.52
N ASN A 230 -7.59 -5.15 24.23
CA ASN A 230 -8.70 -5.87 23.61
C ASN A 230 -8.58 -7.41 23.74
N THR A 231 -7.43 -7.90 24.20
CA THR A 231 -7.17 -9.28 24.62
C THR A 231 -7.03 -9.33 26.13
N SER A 232 -7.82 -8.52 26.85
CA SER A 232 -8.14 -8.90 28.22
C SER A 232 -8.94 -10.19 28.10
N VAL A 233 -8.29 -11.33 28.40
CA VAL A 233 -9.04 -12.47 28.95
C VAL A 233 -9.93 -11.86 30.03
N PRO A 234 -11.26 -11.96 29.92
CA PRO A 234 -12.15 -11.39 30.91
C PRO A 234 -11.69 -11.90 32.28
N ASP A 235 -11.69 -11.02 33.29
CA ASP A 235 -11.17 -11.32 34.63
C ASP A 235 -11.58 -12.75 35.02
N ALA A 236 -10.63 -13.59 35.46
CA ALA A 236 -10.90 -14.99 35.77
C ALA A 236 -12.03 -15.15 36.80
N LYS A 237 -12.31 -14.09 37.57
CA LYS A 237 -13.48 -13.95 38.43
C LYS A 237 -14.79 -13.79 37.64
N LEU A 238 -14.83 -12.90 36.65
CA LEU A 238 -16.00 -12.67 35.79
C LEU A 238 -16.36 -13.90 34.96
N LEU A 239 -15.36 -14.61 34.41
CA LEU A 239 -15.61 -15.88 33.70
C LEU A 239 -16.16 -16.97 34.60
N ARG A 240 -15.75 -17.00 35.88
CA ARG A 240 -16.28 -17.95 36.85
C ARG A 240 -17.74 -17.63 37.20
N GLU A 241 -18.04 -16.36 37.47
CA GLU A 241 -19.41 -15.90 37.72
C GLU A 241 -20.33 -16.18 36.52
N LEU A 242 -19.85 -15.96 35.29
CA LEU A 242 -20.61 -16.27 34.09
C LEU A 242 -20.90 -17.78 33.96
N VAL A 243 -19.93 -18.65 34.28
CA VAL A 243 -20.18 -20.10 34.26
C VAL A 243 -21.19 -20.50 35.34
N GLU A 244 -21.12 -19.91 36.54
CA GLU A 244 -22.10 -20.13 37.60
C GLU A 244 -23.51 -19.70 37.15
N ASP A 245 -23.66 -18.55 36.50
CA ASP A 245 -24.94 -18.09 35.94
C ASP A 245 -25.48 -19.05 34.87
N LEU A 246 -24.62 -19.54 33.97
CA LEU A 246 -25.01 -20.50 32.94
C LEU A 246 -25.43 -21.85 33.53
N GLU A 247 -24.75 -22.30 34.59
CA GLU A 247 -25.16 -23.49 35.35
C GLU A 247 -26.52 -23.30 36.02
N GLU A 248 -26.81 -22.11 36.56
CA GLU A 248 -28.10 -21.78 37.15
C GLU A 248 -29.21 -21.73 36.12
N VAL A 249 -28.96 -21.12 34.95
CA VAL A 249 -29.90 -21.13 33.82
C VAL A 249 -30.18 -22.57 33.39
N ALA A 250 -29.16 -23.41 33.18
CA ALA A 250 -29.39 -24.82 32.84
C ALA A 250 -30.14 -25.57 33.93
N SER A 251 -29.84 -25.29 35.21
CA SER A 251 -30.51 -25.93 36.33
C SER A 251 -31.98 -25.56 36.45
N ALA A 252 -32.39 -24.37 35.99
CA ALA A 252 -33.80 -23.97 35.99
C ALA A 252 -34.64 -24.77 34.99
N TYR A 253 -34.04 -25.23 33.89
CA TYR A 253 -34.74 -25.95 32.82
C TYR A 253 -34.56 -27.47 32.91
N LEU A 254 -33.38 -27.94 33.29
CA LEU A 254 -32.99 -29.36 33.27
C LEU A 254 -32.54 -29.88 34.64
N SER A 255 -32.82 -29.13 35.71
CA SER A 255 -32.43 -29.49 37.08
C SER A 255 -30.92 -29.77 37.20
N ARG A 256 -30.53 -30.66 38.12
CA ARG A 256 -29.12 -31.02 38.34
C ARG A 256 -28.40 -31.50 37.08
N ALA A 257 -29.10 -32.19 36.17
CA ALA A 257 -28.51 -32.69 34.93
C ALA A 257 -28.07 -31.53 34.00
N GLY A 258 -28.82 -30.43 33.96
CA GLY A 258 -28.45 -29.23 33.22
C GLY A 258 -27.16 -28.59 33.72
N ARG A 259 -27.03 -28.41 35.04
CA ARG A 259 -25.80 -27.85 35.65
C ARG A 259 -24.57 -28.71 35.34
N GLU A 260 -24.66 -30.02 35.54
CA GLU A 260 -23.53 -30.94 35.31
C GLU A 260 -23.10 -30.94 33.84
N MET A 261 -24.06 -30.80 32.92
CA MET A 261 -23.79 -30.72 31.48
C MET A 261 -23.03 -29.44 31.09
N VAL A 262 -23.41 -28.28 31.62
CA VAL A 262 -22.67 -27.03 31.41
C VAL A 262 -21.23 -27.17 31.92
N ALA A 263 -21.05 -27.65 33.15
CA ALA A 263 -19.74 -27.86 33.76
C ALA A 263 -18.85 -28.81 32.92
N ASN A 264 -19.42 -29.91 32.44
CA ASN A 264 -18.70 -30.88 31.61
C ASN A 264 -18.29 -30.28 30.27
N ARG A 265 -19.19 -29.58 29.57
CA ARG A 265 -18.89 -28.96 28.27
C ARG A 265 -17.87 -27.83 28.38
N ILE A 266 -17.90 -27.06 29.47
CA ILE A 266 -16.88 -26.06 29.75
C ILE A 266 -15.51 -26.73 30.00
N SER A 267 -15.48 -27.82 30.77
CA SER A 267 -14.25 -28.59 31.03
C SER A 267 -13.67 -29.21 29.75
N GLU A 268 -14.51 -29.86 28.94
CA GLU A 268 -14.11 -30.48 27.66
C GLU A 268 -13.59 -29.46 26.64
N GLY A 269 -14.14 -28.25 26.62
CA GLY A 269 -13.73 -27.18 25.72
C GLY A 269 -12.50 -26.38 26.19
N GLY A 270 -11.78 -26.83 27.22
CA GLY A 270 -10.56 -26.19 27.69
C GLY A 270 -10.76 -25.09 28.74
N GLY A 271 -11.95 -25.02 29.36
CA GLY A 271 -12.27 -24.13 30.47
C GLY A 271 -13.05 -22.87 30.06
N PRO A 272 -13.40 -21.99 31.01
CA PRO A 272 -14.31 -20.86 30.80
C PRO A 272 -13.89 -19.86 29.71
N ALA A 273 -12.60 -19.85 29.36
CA ALA A 273 -12.06 -19.02 28.28
C ALA A 273 -12.68 -19.32 26.90
N LEU A 274 -13.25 -20.52 26.70
CA LEU A 274 -13.91 -20.90 25.45
C LEU A 274 -15.11 -20.00 25.10
N LEU A 275 -15.72 -19.35 26.09
CA LEU A 275 -16.86 -18.45 25.90
C LEU A 275 -16.46 -17.11 25.29
N CYS A 276 -15.16 -16.78 25.27
CA CYS A 276 -14.64 -15.51 24.78
C CYS A 276 -14.48 -15.47 23.25
N GLU A 277 -14.31 -16.63 22.62
CA GLU A 277 -14.13 -16.74 21.18
C GLU A 277 -15.46 -17.10 20.50
N ASP A 278 -15.87 -16.31 19.51
CA ASP A 278 -17.19 -16.44 18.89
C ASP A 278 -17.44 -17.84 18.28
N SER A 279 -16.42 -18.45 17.67
CA SER A 279 -16.52 -19.80 17.09
C SER A 279 -16.68 -20.88 18.16
N SER A 280 -15.89 -20.80 19.22
CA SER A 280 -15.89 -21.77 20.33
C SER A 280 -17.16 -21.67 21.17
N ARG A 281 -17.66 -20.45 21.39
CA ARG A 281 -18.96 -20.19 22.04
C ARG A 281 -20.13 -20.77 21.26
N GLU A 282 -20.16 -20.54 19.93
CA GLU A 282 -21.26 -21.05 19.10
C GLU A 282 -21.27 -22.58 19.05
N GLN A 283 -20.09 -23.20 19.03
CA GLN A 283 -19.95 -24.64 19.11
C GLN A 283 -20.43 -25.19 20.47
N PHE A 284 -20.06 -24.54 21.57
CA PHE A 284 -20.53 -24.88 22.91
C PHE A 284 -22.06 -24.86 23.00
N LEU A 285 -22.72 -23.79 22.57
CA LEU A 285 -24.18 -23.66 22.64
C LEU A 285 -24.89 -24.73 21.80
N ARG A 286 -24.38 -25.07 20.61
CA ARG A 286 -24.95 -26.13 19.77
C ARG A 286 -24.84 -27.52 20.38
N LEU A 287 -23.69 -27.83 20.99
CA LEU A 287 -23.49 -29.09 21.67
C LEU A 287 -24.42 -29.19 22.89
N LEU A 288 -24.53 -28.10 23.64
CA LEU A 288 -25.41 -28.00 24.80
C LEU A 288 -26.87 -28.20 24.42
N GLU A 289 -27.33 -27.57 23.33
CA GLU A 289 -28.69 -27.75 22.79
C GLU A 289 -28.96 -29.20 22.39
N THR A 290 -27.99 -29.85 21.75
CA THR A 290 -28.10 -31.25 21.30
C THR A 290 -28.22 -32.21 22.48
N ASP A 291 -27.36 -32.05 23.49
CA ASP A 291 -27.38 -32.89 24.68
C ASP A 291 -28.63 -32.66 25.53
N SER A 292 -29.08 -31.40 25.63
CA SER A 292 -30.29 -31.00 26.36
C SER A 292 -31.53 -31.72 25.83
N ARG A 293 -31.68 -31.79 24.51
CA ARG A 293 -32.77 -32.54 23.86
C ARG A 293 -32.69 -34.05 24.10
N GLY A 294 -31.50 -34.58 24.42
CA GLY A 294 -31.32 -35.98 24.83
C GLY A 294 -31.73 -36.27 26.27
N ILE A 295 -31.86 -35.24 27.12
CA ILE A 295 -32.24 -35.36 28.54
C ILE A 295 -33.76 -35.20 28.71
N ASP A 296 -34.32 -34.13 28.15
CA ASP A 296 -35.76 -33.85 28.19
C ASP A 296 -36.17 -33.14 26.90
N ASP A 297 -36.93 -33.85 26.06
CA ASP A 297 -37.42 -33.35 24.77
C ASP A 297 -38.63 -32.41 24.89
N GLN A 298 -39.24 -32.33 26.08
CA GLN A 298 -40.36 -31.45 26.38
C GLN A 298 -39.96 -30.17 27.12
N ALA A 299 -38.73 -30.11 27.62
CA ALA A 299 -38.17 -28.89 28.20
C ALA A 299 -38.02 -27.79 27.14
N ARG A 300 -38.16 -26.53 27.54
CA ARG A 300 -38.06 -25.37 26.66
C ARG A 300 -36.60 -25.03 26.33
N ILE A 301 -35.92 -25.94 25.66
CA ILE A 301 -34.46 -25.88 25.39
C ILE A 301 -34.09 -24.64 24.56
N GLU A 302 -34.93 -24.24 23.62
CA GLU A 302 -34.69 -23.04 22.80
C GLU A 302 -34.67 -21.77 23.66
N GLU A 303 -35.62 -21.63 24.60
CA GLU A 303 -35.63 -20.50 25.55
C GLU A 303 -34.39 -20.52 26.45
N MET A 304 -33.95 -21.71 26.90
CA MET A 304 -32.74 -21.85 27.70
C MET A 304 -31.49 -21.38 26.96
N ILE A 305 -31.31 -21.81 25.70
CA ILE A 305 -30.14 -21.45 24.88
C ILE A 305 -30.15 -19.96 24.54
N ASP A 306 -31.32 -19.37 24.27
CA ASP A 306 -31.44 -17.94 24.01
C ASP A 306 -31.10 -17.09 25.24
N LEU A 307 -31.54 -17.52 26.44
CA LEU A 307 -31.17 -16.87 27.70
C LEU A 307 -29.65 -16.94 27.94
N MET A 308 -29.05 -18.11 27.77
CA MET A 308 -27.60 -18.28 27.90
C MET A 308 -26.82 -17.42 26.92
N ARG A 309 -27.28 -17.33 25.67
CA ARG A 309 -26.70 -16.47 24.65
C ARG A 309 -26.77 -15.00 25.06
N SER A 310 -27.90 -14.57 25.60
CA SER A 310 -28.09 -13.21 26.12
C SER A 310 -27.17 -12.92 27.31
N GLU A 311 -27.03 -13.84 28.25
CA GLU A 311 -26.13 -13.69 29.41
C GLU A 311 -24.66 -13.58 28.99
N ILE A 312 -24.21 -14.43 28.07
CA ILE A 312 -22.83 -14.39 27.57
C ILE A 312 -22.55 -13.06 26.86
N VAL A 313 -23.47 -12.61 26.00
CA VAL A 313 -23.31 -11.32 25.29
C VAL A 313 -23.35 -10.14 26.27
N GLY A 314 -24.27 -10.16 27.25
CA GLY A 314 -24.41 -9.09 28.25
C GLY A 314 -23.20 -8.95 29.16
N ARG A 315 -22.61 -10.07 29.60
CA ARG A 315 -21.44 -10.11 30.51
C ARG A 315 -20.11 -9.87 29.81
N LEU A 316 -19.97 -10.20 28.52
CA LEU A 316 -18.74 -10.02 27.76
C LEU A 316 -18.68 -8.70 26.95
N ALA A 317 -19.79 -7.98 26.83
CA ALA A 317 -19.85 -6.66 26.18
C ALA A 317 -19.67 -5.46 27.16
N ALA A 318 -19.62 -5.74 28.47
CA ALA A 318 -19.48 -4.75 29.56
C ALA A 318 -18.04 -4.65 30.08
#